data_AF-A0A8B9H7V5-F1
#
_entry.id   AF-A0A8B9H7V5-F1
#
_cell.length_a   1.000
_cell.length_b   1.000
_cell.length_c   1.000
_cell.angle_alpha   90.00
_cell.angle_beta   90.00
_cell.angle_gamma   90.00
#
_symmetry.space_group_name_H-M   'P 1'
#
loop_
_entity.id
_entity.type
_entity.pdbx_description
1 polymer ?
#
loop_
_entity_poly.entity_id
_entity_poly.type
_entity_poly.pdbx_seq_one_letter_code
_entity_poly.pdbx_strand_id
1 'polypeptide(L)'
;QYILEREYDDFLYTIGLVEALCGFQLTLTHLDGRHLLIKYPAGKVIEPGSTRVVRGEGMPQYRNPFEKGDLYIKFDVRFPDNGWISTEKLTELEDLLPSREEVPVISADTEEVDLQEFDMSQGSSGSHRREAYNDSSDEEGGPHGPGVQCAHQ
;
A
#
# COMPACT_ATOMS: atom_id res chain seq x y z
N GLN A 1 -13.00 -20.28 0.67
CA GLN A 1 -12.22 -21.13 1.59
C GLN A 1 -10.89 -20.42 1.80
N TYR A 2 -10.55 -20.07 3.03
CA TYR A 2 -9.27 -19.43 3.35
C TYR A 2 -8.30 -20.53 3.78
N ILE A 3 -7.17 -20.64 3.08
CA ILE A 3 -6.15 -21.67 3.34
C ILE A 3 -4.98 -20.95 4.02
N LEU A 4 -4.66 -21.34 5.26
CA LEU A 4 -3.47 -20.87 5.96
C LEU A 4 -2.29 -21.72 5.47
N GLU A 5 -1.38 -21.14 4.67
CA GLU A 5 -0.16 -21.80 4.22
C GLU A 5 0.99 -21.58 5.21
N ARG A 6 1.77 -22.64 5.44
CA ARG A 6 2.85 -22.73 6.45
C ARG A 6 3.95 -21.67 6.37
N GLU A 7 4.02 -20.89 5.31
CA GLU A 7 5.10 -19.93 5.06
C GLU A 7 4.80 -18.51 5.55
N TYR A 8 3.52 -18.19 5.80
CA TYR A 8 3.07 -16.90 6.31
C TYR A 8 1.94 -17.11 7.32
N ASP A 9 2.24 -17.08 8.62
CA ASP A 9 1.23 -17.14 9.70
C ASP A 9 0.29 -15.91 9.73
N ASP A 10 0.41 -15.01 8.75
CA ASP A 10 -0.32 -13.76 8.64
C ASP A 10 -1.56 -13.95 7.73
N PHE A 11 -2.74 -14.00 8.35
CA PHE A 11 -4.02 -13.95 7.66
C PHE A 11 -4.39 -12.50 7.32
N LEU A 12 -4.56 -12.18 6.04
CA LEU A 12 -5.06 -10.86 5.62
C LEU A 12 -6.60 -10.86 5.67
N TYR A 13 -7.18 -9.89 6.37
CA TYR A 13 -8.62 -9.72 6.46
C TYR A 13 -9.02 -8.27 6.18
N THR A 14 -9.89 -8.07 5.18
CA THR A 14 -10.42 -6.75 4.84
C THR A 14 -11.70 -6.48 5.62
N ILE A 15 -11.75 -5.32 6.28
CA ILE A 15 -12.93 -4.82 7.01
C ILE A 15 -13.31 -3.41 6.52
N GLY A 16 -14.57 -3.03 6.68
CA GLY A 16 -15.01 -1.67 6.42
C GLY A 16 -14.58 -0.69 7.53
N LEU A 17 -14.54 0.62 7.21
CA LEU A 17 -14.23 1.66 8.21
C LEU A 17 -15.16 1.60 9.45
N VAL A 18 -16.44 1.32 9.25
CA VAL A 18 -17.41 1.18 10.37
C VAL A 18 -17.02 0.02 11.28
N GLU A 19 -16.61 -1.12 10.74
CA GLU A 19 -16.16 -2.28 11.52
C GLU A 19 -14.85 -1.98 12.27
N ALA A 20 -13.95 -1.24 11.62
CA ALA A 20 -12.68 -0.83 12.21
C ALA A 20 -12.85 0.10 13.43
N LEU A 21 -13.89 0.94 13.45
CA LEU A 21 -14.18 1.90 14.52
C LEU A 21 -15.18 1.36 15.56
N CYS A 22 -16.22 0.67 15.10
CA CYS A 22 -17.37 0.27 15.91
C CYS A 22 -17.33 -1.21 16.30
N GLY A 23 -16.26 -1.93 15.98
CA GLY A 23 -16.10 -3.34 16.27
C GLY A 23 -16.77 -4.26 15.24
N PHE A 24 -16.42 -5.53 15.31
CA PHE A 24 -16.87 -6.53 14.33
C PHE A 24 -16.87 -7.94 14.92
N GLN A 25 -17.48 -8.86 14.18
CA GLN A 25 -17.38 -10.29 14.41
C GLN A 25 -17.05 -11.01 13.10
N LEU A 26 -16.09 -11.92 13.14
CA LEU A 26 -15.63 -12.68 11.99
C LEU A 26 -15.63 -14.17 12.33
N THR A 27 -16.10 -15.00 11.40
CA THR A 27 -16.06 -16.45 11.54
C THR A 27 -14.97 -16.99 10.62
N LEU A 28 -13.91 -17.53 11.21
CA LEU A 28 -12.79 -18.13 10.49
C LEU A 28 -12.89 -19.66 10.58
N THR A 29 -12.88 -20.33 9.43
CA THR A 29 -12.72 -21.79 9.41
C THR A 29 -11.25 -22.12 9.57
N HIS A 30 -10.90 -22.72 10.69
CA HIS A 30 -9.54 -23.12 11.03
C HIS A 30 -9.15 -24.43 10.32
N LEU A 31 -7.86 -24.76 10.26
CA LEU A 31 -7.32 -25.92 9.52
C LEU A 31 -7.79 -27.27 10.05
N ASP A 32 -8.20 -27.34 11.32
CA ASP A 32 -8.79 -28.52 11.95
C ASP A 32 -10.31 -28.64 11.71
N GLY A 33 -10.88 -27.76 10.87
CA GLY A 33 -12.29 -27.74 10.52
C GLY A 33 -13.19 -27.04 11.54
N ARG A 34 -12.65 -26.55 12.67
CA ARG A 34 -13.44 -25.74 13.63
C ARG A 34 -13.75 -24.36 13.06
N HIS A 35 -14.86 -23.79 13.49
CA HIS A 35 -15.19 -22.38 13.24
C HIS A 35 -14.82 -21.54 14.45
N LEU A 36 -13.89 -20.60 14.27
CA LEU A 36 -13.47 -19.64 15.27
C LEU A 36 -14.29 -18.37 15.11
N LEU A 37 -15.10 -18.04 16.12
CA LEU A 37 -15.79 -16.76 16.19
C LEU A 37 -14.89 -15.74 16.88
N ILE A 38 -14.29 -14.86 16.09
CA ILE A 38 -13.41 -13.79 16.56
C ILE A 38 -14.26 -12.53 16.70
N LYS A 39 -14.26 -11.93 17.90
CA LYS A 39 -14.98 -10.68 18.18
C LYS A 39 -13.99 -9.59 18.57
N TYR A 40 -14.17 -8.41 18.01
CA TYR A 40 -13.45 -7.23 18.42
C TYR A 40 -14.45 -6.16 18.89
N PRO A 41 -14.34 -5.69 20.14
CA PRO A 41 -15.38 -4.86 20.75
C PRO A 41 -15.41 -3.44 20.15
N ALA A 42 -16.60 -2.84 20.16
CA ALA A 42 -16.79 -1.43 19.86
C ALA A 42 -15.93 -0.55 20.78
N GLY A 43 -15.41 0.56 20.24
CA GLY A 43 -14.55 1.50 20.97
C GLY A 43 -13.08 1.08 21.05
N LYS A 44 -12.71 -0.09 20.55
CA LYS A 44 -11.31 -0.41 20.21
C LYS A 44 -11.14 -0.26 18.71
N VAL A 45 -10.17 0.54 18.29
CA VAL A 45 -9.93 0.80 16.86
C VAL A 45 -9.00 -0.26 16.27
N ILE A 46 -9.27 -0.63 15.03
CA ILE A 46 -8.33 -1.32 14.14
C ILE A 46 -7.75 -0.29 13.17
N GLU A 47 -6.44 -0.12 13.20
CA GLU A 47 -5.74 0.77 12.27
C GLU A 47 -5.49 0.05 10.93
N PRO A 48 -5.54 0.78 9.80
CA PRO A 48 -5.17 0.22 8.50
C PRO A 48 -3.77 -0.41 8.53
N GLY A 49 -3.65 -1.64 8.04
CA GLY A 49 -2.39 -2.38 8.01
C GLY A 49 -1.94 -2.98 9.34
N SER A 50 -2.68 -2.76 10.44
CA SER A 50 -2.31 -3.28 11.75
C SER A 50 -2.54 -4.78 11.89
N THR A 51 -1.75 -5.42 12.74
CA THR A 51 -1.87 -6.85 13.04
C THR A 51 -2.49 -7.07 14.42
N ARG A 52 -3.37 -8.06 14.55
CA ARG A 52 -3.86 -8.58 15.83
C ARG A 52 -3.57 -10.06 15.95
N VAL A 53 -3.57 -10.56 17.18
CA VAL A 53 -3.21 -11.95 17.48
C VAL A 53 -4.37 -12.69 18.15
N VAL A 54 -4.65 -13.89 17.66
CA VAL A 54 -5.51 -14.88 18.33
C VAL A 54 -4.60 -15.97 18.88
N ARG A 55 -4.41 -15.95 20.19
CA ARG A 55 -3.43 -16.81 20.87
C ARG A 55 -3.83 -18.28 20.79
N GLY A 56 -2.88 -19.16 20.52
CA GLY A 56 -3.09 -20.62 20.52
C GLY A 56 -3.92 -21.17 19.36
N GLU A 57 -4.24 -20.34 18.36
CA GLU A 57 -5.01 -20.73 17.17
C GLU A 57 -4.15 -20.70 15.89
N GLY A 58 -2.82 -20.65 16.05
CA GLY A 58 -1.87 -20.79 14.95
C GLY A 58 -1.56 -22.25 14.61
N MET A 59 -0.52 -22.44 13.83
CA MET A 59 -0.11 -23.76 13.34
C MET A 59 0.34 -24.69 14.48
N PRO A 60 0.02 -26.00 14.43
CA PRO A 60 0.57 -26.96 15.38
C PRO A 60 2.08 -27.07 15.24
N GLN A 61 2.79 -27.15 16.37
CA GLN A 61 4.24 -27.26 16.39
C GLN A 61 4.71 -28.57 15.77
N TYR A 62 5.84 -28.51 15.06
CA TYR A 62 6.47 -29.69 14.49
C TYR A 62 6.87 -30.67 15.61
N ARG A 63 6.38 -31.92 15.53
CA ARG A 63 6.52 -33.01 16.53
C ARG A 63 5.68 -32.89 17.81
N ASN A 64 4.95 -31.79 18.02
CA ASN A 64 4.00 -31.67 19.11
C ASN A 64 2.66 -31.07 18.63
N PRO A 65 1.77 -31.86 18.02
CA PRO A 65 0.54 -31.36 17.41
C PRO A 65 -0.49 -30.83 18.44
N PHE A 66 -0.26 -31.08 19.73
CA PHE A 66 -1.09 -30.58 20.82
C PHE A 66 -0.71 -29.15 21.24
N GLU A 67 0.48 -28.68 20.85
CA GLU A 67 0.88 -27.29 21.04
C GLU A 67 0.71 -26.53 19.73
N LYS A 68 -0.01 -25.42 19.79
CA LYS A 68 -0.26 -24.52 18.66
C LYS A 68 0.46 -23.20 18.87
N GLY A 69 0.91 -22.60 17.77
CA GLY A 69 1.35 -21.22 17.73
C GLY A 69 0.19 -20.24 17.84
N ASP A 70 0.46 -18.99 17.48
CA ASP A 70 -0.55 -17.93 17.45
C ASP A 70 -0.99 -17.62 16.03
N LEU A 71 -2.26 -17.26 15.84
CA LEU A 71 -2.78 -16.79 14.56
C LEU A 71 -2.63 -15.26 14.52
N TYR A 72 -1.91 -14.76 13.53
CA TYR A 72 -1.78 -13.33 13.28
C TYR A 72 -2.74 -12.91 12.17
N ILE A 73 -3.46 -11.81 12.39
CA ILE A 73 -4.42 -11.27 11.43
C ILE A 73 -4.00 -9.85 11.10
N LYS A 74 -3.58 -9.64 9.86
CA LYS A 74 -3.31 -8.30 9.31
C LYS A 74 -4.61 -7.75 8.76
N PHE A 75 -4.96 -6.54 9.16
CA PHE A 75 -6.19 -5.89 8.74
C PHE A 75 -5.94 -4.92 7.61
N ASP A 76 -6.73 -5.07 6.55
CA ASP A 76 -6.88 -4.07 5.51
C ASP A 76 -8.20 -3.32 5.76
N VAL A 77 -8.16 -1.99 5.84
CA VAL A 77 -9.34 -1.19 6.16
C VAL A 77 -9.80 -0.48 4.90
N ARG A 78 -10.98 -0.87 4.41
CA ARG A 78 -11.59 -0.25 3.24
C ARG A 78 -12.36 1.01 3.66
N PHE A 79 -11.91 2.15 3.15
CA PHE A 79 -12.65 3.39 3.26
C PHE A 79 -13.83 3.40 2.27
N PRO A 80 -14.92 4.13 2.61
CA PRO A 80 -16.00 4.36 1.68
C PRO A 80 -15.54 5.12 0.42
N ASP A 81 -16.26 4.93 -0.68
CA ASP A 81 -15.99 5.63 -1.94
C ASP A 81 -16.34 7.14 -1.83
N ASN A 82 -15.79 7.95 -2.73
CA ASN A 82 -16.11 9.39 -2.76
C ASN A 82 -17.62 9.63 -2.93
N GLY A 83 -18.16 10.56 -2.14
CA GLY A 83 -19.60 10.90 -2.19
C GLY A 83 -20.54 9.86 -1.55
N TRP A 84 -20.02 8.89 -0.77
CA TRP A 84 -20.84 7.89 -0.07
C TRP A 84 -21.87 8.48 0.92
N ILE A 85 -21.66 9.72 1.35
CA ILE A 85 -22.50 10.45 2.30
C ILE A 85 -22.69 11.90 1.83
N SER A 86 -23.86 12.49 2.11
CA SER A 86 -24.16 13.88 1.76
C SER A 86 -23.35 14.86 2.61
N THR A 87 -23.10 16.05 2.06
CA THR A 87 -22.36 17.12 2.74
C THR A 87 -23.01 17.57 4.05
N GLU A 88 -24.34 17.58 4.12
CA GLU A 88 -25.10 17.92 5.33
C GLU A 88 -24.80 16.96 6.49
N LYS A 89 -24.65 15.66 6.19
CA LYS A 89 -24.35 14.64 7.21
C LYS A 89 -22.87 14.54 7.56
N LEU A 90 -21.98 15.13 6.74
CA LEU A 90 -20.56 15.21 7.07
C LEU A 90 -20.32 16.07 8.31
N THR A 91 -21.13 17.11 8.52
CA THR A 91 -21.08 17.92 9.75
C THR A 91 -21.40 17.08 10.97
N GLU A 92 -22.45 16.25 10.93
CA GLU A 92 -22.78 15.33 12.02
C GLU A 92 -21.66 14.31 12.27
N LEU A 93 -21.01 13.82 11.21
CA LEU A 93 -19.87 12.90 11.33
C LEU A 93 -18.66 13.59 11.97
N GLU A 94 -18.39 14.83 11.61
CA GLU A 94 -17.29 15.62 12.17
C GLU A 94 -17.45 15.84 13.67
N ASP A 95 -18.68 16.08 14.15
CA ASP A 95 -18.98 16.22 15.58
C ASP A 95 -18.76 14.92 16.38
N LEU A 96 -18.78 13.75 15.72
CA LEU A 96 -18.55 12.45 16.34
C LEU A 96 -17.08 12.03 16.37
N LEU A 97 -16.23 12.69 15.58
CA LEU A 97 -14.81 12.38 15.46
C LEU A 97 -13.97 13.28 16.39
N PRO A 98 -12.70 12.91 16.67
CA PRO A 98 -11.79 13.77 17.41
C PRO A 98 -11.65 15.15 16.75
N SER A 99 -11.56 16.20 17.58
CA SER A 99 -11.44 17.59 17.11
C SER A 99 -10.21 17.76 16.22
N ARG A 100 -10.36 18.57 15.16
CA ARG A 100 -9.24 18.94 14.28
C ARG A 100 -8.14 19.65 15.08
N GLU A 101 -6.89 19.34 14.77
CA GLU A 101 -5.76 20.11 15.29
C GLU A 101 -5.83 21.57 14.82
N GLU A 102 -5.31 22.49 15.62
CA GLU A 102 -5.36 23.92 15.31
C GLU A 102 -4.71 24.20 13.94
N VAL A 103 -5.45 24.92 13.09
CA VAL A 103 -4.97 25.26 11.76
C VAL A 103 -3.78 26.21 11.91
N PRO A 104 -2.62 25.91 11.29
CA PRO A 104 -1.45 26.77 11.36
C PRO A 104 -1.78 28.18 10.84
N VAL A 105 -1.16 29.20 11.45
CA VAL A 105 -1.34 30.60 11.04
C VAL A 105 -0.75 30.77 9.64
N ILE A 106 -1.63 31.03 8.67
CA ILE A 106 -1.26 31.31 7.28
C ILE A 106 -0.64 32.70 7.23
N SER A 107 0.63 32.80 6.82
CA SER A 107 1.34 34.06 6.64
C SER A 107 1.12 34.64 5.23
N ALA A 108 1.41 35.92 5.03
CA ALA A 108 1.18 36.61 3.75
C ALA A 108 2.03 36.07 2.58
N ASP A 109 3.10 35.33 2.88
CA ASP A 109 3.98 34.62 1.96
C ASP A 109 3.55 33.16 1.71
N THR A 110 2.42 32.72 2.26
CA THR A 110 1.89 31.37 2.00
C THR A 110 1.11 31.34 0.68
N GLU A 111 1.51 30.43 -0.22
CA GLU A 111 0.83 30.18 -1.49
C GLU A 111 -0.23 29.07 -1.34
N GLU A 112 -1.43 29.31 -1.87
CA GLU A 112 -2.50 28.31 -1.94
C GLU A 112 -2.26 27.37 -3.12
N VAL A 113 -2.34 26.06 -2.87
CA VAL A 113 -2.14 25.01 -3.88
C VAL A 113 -3.21 23.93 -3.76
N ASP A 114 -3.66 23.43 -4.92
CA ASP A 114 -4.65 22.35 -4.98
C ASP A 114 -3.97 20.97 -5.04
N LEU A 115 -4.45 20.03 -4.21
CA LEU A 115 -4.09 18.63 -4.32
C LEU A 115 -4.82 17.99 -5.50
N GLN A 116 -4.07 17.32 -6.37
CA GLN A 116 -4.60 16.60 -7.52
C GLN A 116 -4.32 15.09 -7.39
N GLU A 117 -5.14 14.28 -8.04
CA GLU A 117 -4.87 12.85 -8.15
C GLU A 117 -3.56 12.60 -8.90
N PHE A 118 -2.78 11.64 -8.43
CA PHE A 118 -1.51 11.28 -9.06
C PHE A 118 -1.76 10.36 -10.26
N ASP A 119 -1.40 10.83 -11.46
CA ASP A 119 -1.49 10.05 -12.70
C ASP A 119 -0.11 9.47 -13.09
N MET A 120 0.06 8.16 -12.88
CA MET A 120 1.30 7.44 -13.25
C MET A 120 1.59 7.43 -14.76
N SER A 121 0.59 7.67 -15.61
CA SER A 121 0.77 7.66 -17.07
C SER A 121 1.53 8.88 -17.59
N GLN A 122 1.55 9.98 -16.82
CA GLN A 122 2.27 11.20 -17.20
C GLN A 122 3.75 11.19 -16.79
N GLY A 123 4.19 10.22 -15.99
CA GLY A 123 5.55 10.14 -15.44
C GLY A 123 6.57 9.34 -16.27
N SER A 124 6.21 8.80 -17.43
CA SER A 124 7.10 7.91 -18.20
C SER A 124 7.62 8.48 -19.54
N SER A 125 7.53 9.79 -19.74
CA SER A 125 8.15 10.48 -20.90
C SER A 125 9.45 11.16 -20.51
N GLY A 126 10.45 10.38 -20.08
CA GLY A 126 11.71 10.98 -19.62
C GLY A 126 12.86 10.04 -19.31
N SER A 127 12.78 8.75 -19.65
CA SER A 127 14.00 7.94 -19.76
C SER A 127 14.66 8.25 -21.09
N HIS A 128 15.30 9.41 -21.18
CA HIS A 128 16.52 9.55 -21.97
C HIS A 128 17.54 8.54 -21.43
N ARG A 129 17.39 7.27 -21.84
CA ARG A 129 18.57 6.42 -22.04
C ARG A 129 19.33 7.10 -23.17
N ARG A 130 20.25 7.98 -22.79
CA ARG A 130 21.46 8.19 -23.60
C ARG A 130 22.08 6.81 -23.74
N GLU A 131 21.75 6.13 -24.84
CA GLU A 131 22.65 5.12 -25.38
C GLU A 131 23.88 5.88 -25.87
N ALA A 132 24.75 6.22 -24.91
CA ALA A 132 26.13 6.52 -25.18
C ALA A 132 26.77 5.18 -25.59
N TYR A 133 27.59 5.19 -26.63
CA TYR A 133 28.15 4.02 -27.34
C TYR A 133 27.28 3.46 -28.48
N ASN A 134 26.95 4.31 -29.46
CA ASN A 134 27.07 3.90 -30.86
C ASN A 134 28.26 4.64 -31.47
N ASP A 135 29.47 4.14 -31.24
CA ASP A 135 30.65 4.47 -32.03
C ASP A 135 31.14 3.16 -32.65
N SER A 136 30.61 2.86 -33.82
CA SER A 136 31.16 1.86 -34.73
C SER A 136 32.10 2.61 -35.67
N SER A 137 33.41 2.32 -35.59
CA SER A 137 34.46 2.48 -36.61
C SER A 137 35.79 2.85 -35.93
N ASP A 138 36.97 2.33 -36.24
CA ASP A 138 37.50 1.24 -37.06
C ASP A 138 38.99 1.21 -36.67
N GLU A 139 39.54 0.07 -36.27
CA GLU A 139 40.98 -0.07 -36.05
C GLU A 139 41.52 -1.16 -37.00
N GLU A 140 42.51 -0.75 -37.80
CA GLU A 140 43.52 -1.57 -38.48
C GLU A 140 43.26 -2.06 -39.94
N GLY A 141 43.81 -1.31 -40.93
CA GLY A 141 44.52 -1.93 -42.06
C GLY A 141 44.33 -1.36 -43.49
N GLY A 142 45.21 -0.44 -43.93
CA GLY A 142 45.73 -0.42 -45.32
C GLY A 142 45.37 0.78 -46.25
N PRO A 143 46.19 1.09 -47.28
CA PRO A 143 46.56 2.48 -47.61
C PRO A 143 46.24 2.94 -49.05
N HIS A 144 45.61 4.11 -49.20
CA HIS A 144 45.59 4.90 -50.46
C HIS A 144 45.47 6.38 -50.07
N GLY A 145 46.48 7.24 -50.19
CA GLY A 145 47.01 7.79 -51.44
C GLY A 145 46.63 9.28 -51.53
N PRO A 146 47.48 10.18 -52.07
CA PRO A 146 47.71 11.49 -51.47
C PRO A 146 47.04 12.70 -52.16
N GLY A 147 46.93 13.81 -51.42
CA GLY A 147 46.83 15.17 -51.92
C GLY A 147 45.42 15.55 -52.39
N VAL A 148 44.93 16.79 -52.29
CA VAL A 148 45.60 18.08 -52.27
C VAL A 148 44.62 19.13 -51.72
N GLN A 149 45.18 20.18 -51.14
CA GLN A 149 44.51 21.38 -50.64
C GLN A 149 43.85 22.18 -51.77
N CYS A 150 42.80 22.95 -51.47
CA CYS A 150 42.71 24.40 -51.71
C CYS A 150 41.32 25.01 -51.40
N ALA A 151 41.35 25.99 -50.48
CA ALA A 151 40.62 27.26 -50.35
C ALA A 151 39.15 27.47 -50.79
N HIS A 152 38.36 27.95 -49.81
CA HIS A 152 37.38 29.06 -49.78
C HIS A 152 36.79 29.59 -51.11
N GLN A 153 35.46 29.56 -51.22
CA GLN A 153 34.53 30.60 -50.78
C GLN A 153 33.11 30.03 -50.64
#